data_AF-A0A8H3GVE4-F1
#
_entry.id   AF-A0A8H3GVE4-F1
#
_cell.length_a   1.000
_cell.length_b   1.000
_cell.length_c   1.000
_cell.angle_alpha   90.00
_cell.angle_beta   90.00
_cell.angle_gamma   90.00
#
_symmetry.space_group_name_H-M   'P 1'
#
loop_
_entity.id
_entity.type
_entity.pdbx_description
1 polymer ?
#
loop_
_entity_poly.entity_id
_entity_poly.type
_entity_poly.pdbx_seq_one_letter_code
_entity_poly.pdbx_strand_id
1 'polypeptide(L)'
;MLGHPKSSHPTTWSNMLGNLLSSTAILSSLALAAPTANNTGRNDGIHLAIGPTCGRLTSTGNTSDLNAGLWDLKRYKTIVSFGDSYTAGGVRDGSPLAPAVIMPPSPKAGGRTTNGPVWIEYIANDTSARFMDYAVRIDAIYWAATNPMQVGGAVTNKTLWPSKSTASDFIEQVGIFLNQSNKLDPLTTLYTVYFGINDVSASHTDGTGNLPAAAQVVLDQIKRLASPPTNARSFLVTDSYGRGKQEPAGEAYKKKIFNGLAKLHYGLPFLQIGYADFGYIWNAVLNTAPGYAAFGYNSPGACALNSSTIVGACDDPDHTFYWIPGHPSKQTHRIMGDYVELAMKKCRTL
;
A
#
# COMPACT_ATOMS: atom_id res chain seq x y z
N MET A 1 61.66 42.28 -40.31
CA MET A 1 61.64 43.74 -40.17
C MET A 1 60.69 44.32 -41.19
N LEU A 2 59.75 45.17 -40.74
CA LEU A 2 58.96 46.16 -41.51
C LEU A 2 57.97 45.56 -42.54
N GLY A 3 56.69 45.90 -42.56
CA GLY A 3 55.89 46.86 -41.83
C GLY A 3 54.44 46.82 -42.37
N HIS A 4 53.48 47.14 -41.52
CA HIS A 4 52.19 47.71 -41.92
C HIS A 4 52.42 49.14 -42.50
N PRO A 5 51.51 49.77 -43.31
CA PRO A 5 50.07 49.84 -43.01
C PRO A 5 49.05 50.15 -44.17
N LYS A 6 47.78 50.31 -43.76
CA LYS A 6 46.65 51.14 -44.30
C LYS A 6 45.67 50.61 -45.37
N SER A 7 44.48 50.25 -44.85
CA SER A 7 43.10 50.74 -45.14
C SER A 7 42.56 50.89 -46.57
N SER A 8 41.43 50.25 -46.83
CA SER A 8 40.20 50.89 -47.38
C SER A 8 38.97 49.98 -47.21
N HIS A 9 37.87 50.56 -46.70
CA HIS A 9 36.51 49.99 -46.68
C HIS A 9 35.83 50.20 -48.06
N PRO A 10 34.80 49.41 -48.45
CA PRO A 10 33.42 49.74 -48.06
C PRO A 10 32.49 48.55 -47.72
N THR A 11 31.63 48.81 -46.73
CA THR A 11 30.22 48.39 -46.54
C THR A 11 29.64 47.25 -47.37
N THR A 12 28.98 46.28 -46.72
CA THR A 12 27.60 45.87 -47.03
C THR A 12 27.01 44.85 -46.02
N TRP A 13 25.90 45.26 -45.39
CA TRP A 13 24.73 44.52 -44.88
C TRP A 13 24.88 43.36 -43.87
N SER A 14 24.52 43.69 -42.62
CA SER A 14 24.07 42.78 -41.57
C SER A 14 22.77 42.06 -41.96
N ASN A 15 22.72 40.74 -41.74
CA ASN A 15 21.56 39.98 -41.27
C ASN A 15 21.94 38.50 -41.09
N MET A 16 22.34 38.11 -39.88
CA MET A 16 22.30 36.71 -39.44
C MET A 16 21.44 36.64 -38.17
N LEU A 17 20.18 36.24 -38.36
CA LEU A 17 19.32 35.77 -37.28
C LEU A 17 19.78 34.37 -36.84
N GLY A 18 19.76 34.17 -35.53
CA GLY A 18 20.38 33.05 -34.84
C GLY A 18 19.67 31.71 -34.99
N ASN A 19 20.48 30.65 -34.89
CA ASN A 19 20.04 29.31 -34.58
C ASN A 19 20.23 29.09 -33.06
N LEU A 20 19.12 29.11 -32.32
CA LEU A 20 19.06 28.62 -30.94
C LEU A 20 18.47 27.21 -30.94
N LEU A 21 19.23 26.31 -30.31
CA LEU A 21 18.95 24.89 -30.14
C LEU A 21 17.65 24.66 -29.35
N SER A 22 16.76 23.83 -29.90
CA SER A 22 15.55 23.35 -29.21
C SER A 22 15.92 22.35 -28.13
N SER A 23 15.90 22.76 -26.87
CA SER A 23 15.85 21.87 -25.71
C SER A 23 14.40 21.55 -25.38
N THR A 24 13.94 20.34 -25.72
CA THR A 24 12.64 19.83 -25.27
C THR A 24 12.74 19.36 -23.82
N ALA A 25 12.28 20.18 -22.89
CA ALA A 25 12.03 19.78 -21.51
C ALA A 25 10.71 18.99 -21.44
N ILE A 26 10.78 17.75 -20.97
CA ILE A 26 9.59 16.93 -20.65
C ILE A 26 9.04 17.43 -19.31
N LEU A 27 7.99 18.25 -19.36
CA LEU A 27 7.20 18.63 -18.19
C LEU A 27 6.30 17.47 -17.80
N SER A 28 6.67 16.73 -16.75
CA SER A 28 5.75 15.83 -16.06
C SER A 28 4.71 16.67 -15.32
N SER A 29 3.49 16.71 -15.84
CA SER A 29 2.36 17.36 -15.20
C SER A 29 1.96 16.61 -13.93
N LEU A 30 2.28 17.17 -12.76
CA LEU A 30 1.58 16.88 -11.51
C LEU A 30 0.13 17.34 -11.67
N ALA A 31 -0.78 16.40 -11.96
CA ALA A 31 -2.21 16.66 -11.96
C ALA A 31 -2.66 16.85 -10.50
N LEU A 32 -2.75 18.10 -10.06
CA LEU A 32 -3.46 18.46 -8.83
C LEU A 32 -4.92 18.02 -9.00
N ALA A 33 -5.35 17.05 -8.19
CA ALA A 33 -6.75 16.67 -8.15
C ALA A 33 -7.56 17.86 -7.62
N ALA A 34 -8.53 18.34 -8.39
CA ALA A 34 -9.48 19.34 -7.91
C ALA A 34 -10.24 18.77 -6.71
N PRO A 35 -10.40 19.54 -5.61
CA PRO A 35 -11.15 19.07 -4.45
C PRO A 35 -12.59 18.82 -4.88
N THR A 36 -13.06 17.59 -4.73
CA THR A 36 -14.49 17.31 -4.84
C THR A 36 -15.18 18.06 -3.71
N ALA A 37 -15.94 19.09 -4.06
CA ALA A 37 -16.74 19.85 -3.12
C ALA A 37 -17.63 18.90 -2.30
N ASN A 38 -17.67 19.14 -0.98
CA ASN A 38 -18.61 18.63 0.03
C ASN A 38 -18.14 17.53 1.02
N ASN A 39 -16.86 17.46 1.40
CA ASN A 39 -16.35 16.42 2.32
C ASN A 39 -15.61 16.94 3.57
N THR A 40 -15.70 18.23 3.92
CA THR A 40 -14.96 18.79 5.07
C THR A 40 -15.35 18.21 6.43
N GLY A 41 -16.45 17.44 6.52
CA GLY A 41 -16.87 16.73 7.73
C GLY A 41 -16.66 15.20 7.70
N ARG A 42 -16.24 14.60 6.58
CA ARG A 42 -15.94 13.16 6.52
C ARG A 42 -14.48 12.96 6.94
N ASN A 43 -14.22 11.94 7.76
CA ASN A 43 -12.86 11.58 8.20
C ASN A 43 -12.13 12.72 8.94
N ASP A 44 -12.86 13.52 9.73
CA ASP A 44 -12.31 14.61 10.54
C ASP A 44 -11.49 15.63 9.72
N GLY A 45 -11.89 15.87 8.47
CA GLY A 45 -11.19 16.79 7.57
C GLY A 45 -9.94 16.19 6.91
N ILE A 46 -9.52 14.98 7.28
CA ILE A 46 -8.42 14.26 6.63
C ILE A 46 -8.87 13.70 5.27
N HIS A 47 -8.12 14.01 4.21
CA HIS A 47 -8.48 13.67 2.83
C HIS A 47 -7.27 13.40 1.95
N LEU A 48 -7.50 12.75 0.80
CA LEU A 48 -6.46 12.58 -0.22
C LEU A 48 -6.09 13.92 -0.85
N ALA A 49 -4.80 14.26 -0.80
CA ALA A 49 -4.23 15.40 -1.53
C ALA A 49 -3.56 15.00 -2.86
N ILE A 50 -3.56 13.70 -3.19
CA ILE A 50 -2.97 13.13 -4.40
C ILE A 50 -3.98 12.23 -5.12
N GLY A 51 -3.78 12.06 -6.43
CA GLY A 51 -4.45 11.04 -7.23
C GLY A 51 -3.57 9.79 -7.41
N PRO A 52 -4.14 8.69 -7.91
CA PRO A 52 -3.39 7.48 -8.22
C PRO A 52 -2.46 7.68 -9.42
N THR A 53 -1.33 6.99 -9.41
CA THR A 53 -0.36 6.97 -10.52
C THR A 53 -0.66 5.79 -11.42
N CYS A 54 -1.59 5.99 -12.35
CA CYS A 54 -2.06 4.92 -13.22
C CYS A 54 -0.99 4.47 -14.23
N GLY A 55 -0.86 3.16 -14.41
CA GLY A 55 -0.02 2.57 -15.44
C GLY A 55 -0.64 1.33 -16.09
N ARG A 56 0.21 0.52 -16.73
CA ARG A 56 -0.22 -0.69 -17.43
C ARG A 56 0.32 -1.92 -16.74
N LEU A 57 -0.48 -2.98 -16.69
CA LEU A 57 -0.05 -4.28 -16.21
C LEU A 57 0.95 -4.89 -17.22
N THR A 58 2.22 -4.98 -16.84
CA THR A 58 3.29 -5.48 -17.72
C THR A 58 4.15 -6.48 -16.98
N SER A 59 4.77 -7.41 -17.69
CA SER A 59 5.64 -8.44 -17.11
C SER A 59 7.09 -7.99 -16.90
N THR A 60 7.42 -6.76 -17.32
CA THR A 60 8.79 -6.19 -17.30
C THR A 60 8.86 -4.72 -16.88
N GLY A 61 7.72 -4.04 -16.67
CA GLY A 61 7.66 -2.61 -16.41
C GLY A 61 7.84 -2.22 -14.95
N ASN A 62 7.60 -0.94 -14.68
CA ASN A 62 7.62 -0.38 -13.34
C ASN A 62 6.26 -0.55 -12.66
N THR A 63 6.28 -0.58 -11.34
CA THR A 63 5.09 -0.64 -10.50
C THR A 63 4.27 0.64 -10.66
N SER A 64 2.96 0.50 -10.73
CA SER A 64 2.01 1.61 -10.86
C SER A 64 0.64 1.15 -10.37
N ASP A 65 -0.25 2.09 -10.08
CA ASP A 65 -1.63 1.73 -9.76
C ASP A 65 -2.33 1.21 -11.03
N LEU A 66 -3.15 0.17 -10.89
CA LEU A 66 -3.90 -0.39 -12.01
C LEU A 66 -5.15 -1.13 -11.58
N ASN A 67 -6.09 -1.19 -12.51
CA ASN A 67 -7.22 -2.12 -12.49
C ASN A 67 -7.30 -2.84 -13.85
N ALA A 68 -6.83 -4.08 -13.88
CA ALA A 68 -6.90 -5.01 -15.00
C ALA A 68 -8.10 -5.96 -14.82
N GLY A 69 -9.30 -5.39 -14.91
CA GLY A 69 -10.55 -6.14 -15.04
C GLY A 69 -11.36 -6.36 -13.76
N LEU A 70 -10.94 -5.82 -12.61
CA LEU A 70 -11.81 -5.79 -11.42
C LEU A 70 -13.08 -4.98 -11.71
N TRP A 71 -14.17 -5.44 -11.13
CA TRP A 71 -15.44 -4.75 -11.17
C TRP A 71 -15.40 -3.47 -10.34
N ASP A 72 -16.45 -2.64 -10.48
CA ASP A 72 -16.76 -1.65 -9.45
C ASP A 72 -16.83 -2.37 -8.10
N LEU A 73 -16.15 -1.82 -7.08
CA LEU A 73 -16.00 -2.48 -5.79
C LEU A 73 -17.35 -2.83 -5.14
N LYS A 74 -18.42 -2.06 -5.44
CA LYS A 74 -19.78 -2.32 -4.96
C LYS A 74 -20.42 -3.60 -5.52
N ARG A 75 -19.82 -4.23 -6.55
CA ARG A 75 -20.30 -5.50 -7.10
C ARG A 75 -19.82 -6.71 -6.31
N TYR A 76 -18.81 -6.55 -5.47
CA TYR A 76 -18.33 -7.63 -4.60
C TYR A 76 -19.21 -7.70 -3.35
N LYS A 77 -19.73 -8.89 -3.07
CA LYS A 77 -20.58 -9.19 -1.91
C LYS A 77 -19.77 -9.69 -0.73
N THR A 78 -18.57 -10.21 -0.97
CA THR A 78 -17.64 -10.68 0.06
C THR A 78 -16.25 -10.14 -0.26
N ILE A 79 -15.56 -9.68 0.78
CA ILE A 79 -14.13 -9.36 0.75
C ILE A 79 -13.43 -10.33 1.69
N VAL A 80 -12.45 -11.06 1.17
CA VAL A 80 -11.56 -11.95 1.93
C VAL A 80 -10.18 -11.32 1.97
N SER A 81 -9.64 -11.03 3.14
CA SER A 81 -8.38 -10.31 3.26
C SER A 81 -7.31 -11.10 3.99
N PHE A 82 -6.13 -11.09 3.38
CA PHE A 82 -4.89 -11.62 3.94
C PHE A 82 -3.88 -10.49 4.07
N GLY A 83 -3.12 -10.49 5.16
CA GLY A 83 -2.12 -9.48 5.36
C GLY A 83 -1.54 -9.43 6.75
N ASP A 84 -0.92 -8.29 7.04
CA ASP A 84 -0.28 -8.00 8.32
C ASP A 84 -1.14 -7.06 9.19
N SER A 85 -0.48 -6.42 10.15
CA SER A 85 -1.07 -5.49 11.10
C SER A 85 -1.71 -4.25 10.51
N TYR A 86 -1.46 -3.91 9.24
CA TYR A 86 -2.15 -2.81 8.56
C TYR A 86 -3.52 -3.24 8.03
N THR A 87 -3.80 -4.54 7.98
CA THR A 87 -5.05 -5.13 7.47
C THR A 87 -5.83 -5.89 8.55
N ALA A 88 -5.18 -6.26 9.65
CA ALA A 88 -5.80 -7.05 10.71
C ALA A 88 -6.84 -6.25 11.51
N GLY A 89 -8.09 -6.68 11.39
CA GLY A 89 -9.29 -6.29 12.14
C GLY A 89 -9.37 -6.88 13.54
N GLY A 90 -8.45 -7.76 13.94
CA GLY A 90 -8.38 -8.30 15.30
C GLY A 90 -8.94 -9.73 15.45
N VAL A 91 -9.44 -10.33 14.38
CA VAL A 91 -9.63 -11.78 14.25
C VAL A 91 -8.65 -12.33 13.21
N ARG A 92 -8.65 -13.65 12.96
CA ARG A 92 -7.74 -14.27 11.96
C ARG A 92 -8.33 -15.51 11.28
N ASP A 93 -9.65 -15.65 11.33
CA ASP A 93 -10.39 -16.84 10.93
C ASP A 93 -11.61 -16.53 10.06
N GLY A 94 -11.75 -15.28 9.59
CA GLY A 94 -12.88 -14.84 8.78
C GLY A 94 -14.20 -14.65 9.53
N SER A 95 -14.21 -14.75 10.86
CA SER A 95 -15.39 -14.45 11.69
C SER A 95 -15.69 -12.93 11.74
N PRO A 96 -16.90 -12.53 12.15
CA PRO A 96 -17.24 -11.12 12.32
C PRO A 96 -16.31 -10.42 13.32
N LEU A 97 -15.92 -9.18 12.99
CA LEU A 97 -15.07 -8.39 13.85
C LEU A 97 -15.81 -7.84 15.07
N ALA A 98 -15.10 -7.70 16.19
CA ALA A 98 -15.55 -6.85 17.29
C ALA A 98 -15.62 -5.37 16.84
N PRO A 99 -16.42 -4.52 17.52
CA PRO A 99 -16.43 -3.08 17.26
C PRO A 99 -15.03 -2.46 17.39
N ALA A 100 -14.67 -1.57 16.47
CA ALA A 100 -13.38 -0.87 16.47
C ALA A 100 -13.35 0.27 17.49
N VAL A 101 -13.42 -0.07 18.78
CA VAL A 101 -13.46 0.88 19.90
C VAL A 101 -12.22 0.70 20.79
N ILE A 102 -11.63 1.80 21.22
CA ILE A 102 -10.53 1.81 22.20
C ILE A 102 -11.05 1.36 23.57
N MET A 103 -10.41 0.34 24.14
CA MET A 103 -10.66 -0.13 25.50
C MET A 103 -9.40 0.11 26.34
N PRO A 104 -9.35 1.19 27.15
CA PRO A 104 -8.19 1.50 27.98
C PRO A 104 -7.76 0.32 28.87
N PRO A 105 -6.45 0.15 29.12
CA PRO A 105 -5.36 1.04 28.71
C PRO A 105 -4.91 0.81 27.26
N SER A 106 -5.40 -0.22 26.58
CA SER A 106 -4.90 -0.62 25.26
C SER A 106 -5.11 0.47 24.21
N PRO A 107 -4.09 0.79 23.38
CA PRO A 107 -4.25 1.67 22.23
C PRO A 107 -4.84 0.94 21.02
N LYS A 108 -5.18 -0.35 21.13
CA LYS A 108 -5.66 -1.16 20.00
C LYS A 108 -7.19 -1.20 19.99
N ALA A 109 -7.81 -0.50 19.07
CA ALA A 109 -9.27 -0.44 18.98
C ALA A 109 -9.83 -1.77 18.49
N GLY A 110 -10.67 -2.45 19.27
CA GLY A 110 -11.24 -3.75 18.89
C GLY A 110 -10.20 -4.80 18.48
N GLY A 111 -8.95 -4.69 18.94
CA GLY A 111 -7.83 -5.56 18.56
C GLY A 111 -7.04 -5.13 17.31
N ARG A 112 -7.42 -4.06 16.60
CA ARG A 112 -6.64 -3.49 15.47
C ARG A 112 -5.36 -2.85 16.00
N THR A 113 -4.25 -2.88 15.23
CA THR A 113 -3.04 -2.10 15.57
C THR A 113 -3.19 -0.62 15.16
N THR A 114 -4.33 -0.02 15.49
CA THR A 114 -4.69 1.38 15.23
C THR A 114 -5.80 1.83 16.21
N ASN A 115 -6.24 3.09 16.15
CA ASN A 115 -7.31 3.66 17.01
C ASN A 115 -8.72 3.54 16.44
N GLY A 116 -8.93 2.73 15.40
CA GLY A 116 -10.24 2.52 14.79
C GLY A 116 -10.20 1.44 13.71
N PRO A 117 -11.10 1.51 12.70
CA PRO A 117 -11.10 0.57 11.59
C PRO A 117 -9.83 0.67 10.74
N VAL A 118 -9.39 -0.46 10.16
CA VAL A 118 -8.34 -0.48 9.14
C VAL A 118 -8.89 -0.20 7.74
N TRP A 119 -8.00 0.00 6.76
CA TRP A 119 -8.34 0.47 5.41
C TRP A 119 -9.41 -0.38 4.70
N ILE A 120 -9.33 -1.70 4.85
CA ILE A 120 -10.23 -2.62 4.15
C ILE A 120 -11.62 -2.71 4.81
N GLU A 121 -11.71 -2.40 6.12
CA GLU A 121 -13.01 -2.30 6.81
C GLU A 121 -13.82 -1.12 6.25
N TYR A 122 -13.16 -0.01 5.91
CA TYR A 122 -13.82 1.13 5.27
C TYR A 122 -14.38 0.77 3.89
N ILE A 123 -13.62 0.05 3.06
CA ILE A 123 -14.10 -0.40 1.75
C ILE A 123 -15.26 -1.38 1.92
N ALA A 124 -15.16 -2.33 2.84
CA ALA A 124 -16.25 -3.27 3.12
C ALA A 124 -17.53 -2.56 3.57
N ASN A 125 -17.40 -1.55 4.43
CA ASN A 125 -18.52 -0.73 4.89
C ASN A 125 -19.14 0.09 3.75
N ASP A 126 -18.32 0.79 2.96
CA ASP A 126 -18.78 1.65 1.85
C ASP A 126 -19.45 0.85 0.72
N THR A 127 -19.10 -0.43 0.58
CA THR A 127 -19.68 -1.35 -0.40
C THR A 127 -20.75 -2.27 0.18
N SER A 128 -20.95 -2.26 1.50
CA SER A 128 -21.79 -3.21 2.23
C SER A 128 -21.41 -4.69 1.97
N ALA A 129 -20.14 -4.96 1.65
CA ALA A 129 -19.63 -6.30 1.46
C ALA A 129 -19.43 -6.99 2.81
N ARG A 130 -19.68 -8.30 2.87
CA ARG A 130 -19.29 -9.11 4.03
C ARG A 130 -17.77 -9.18 4.09
N PHE A 131 -17.21 -8.74 5.22
CA PHE A 131 -15.77 -8.80 5.44
C PHE A 131 -15.36 -10.11 6.13
N MET A 132 -14.34 -10.77 5.59
CA MET A 132 -13.68 -11.93 6.19
C MET A 132 -12.19 -11.64 6.35
N ASP A 133 -11.77 -11.49 7.60
CA ASP A 133 -10.40 -11.14 7.95
C ASP A 133 -9.57 -12.36 8.37
N TYR A 134 -8.45 -12.57 7.68
CA TYR A 134 -7.41 -13.53 8.02
C TYR A 134 -6.06 -12.85 8.28
N ALA A 135 -5.98 -11.52 8.17
CA ALA A 135 -4.76 -10.79 8.42
C ALA A 135 -4.40 -10.87 9.91
N VAL A 136 -3.09 -10.85 10.20
CA VAL A 136 -2.61 -11.02 11.57
C VAL A 136 -1.97 -9.74 12.08
N ARG A 137 -2.51 -9.27 13.21
CA ARG A 137 -2.03 -8.08 13.92
C ARG A 137 -0.66 -8.32 14.56
N ILE A 138 -0.08 -7.24 15.08
CA ILE A 138 1.06 -7.36 15.99
C ILE A 138 0.52 -7.85 17.33
N ASP A 139 0.67 -9.14 17.59
CA ASP A 139 0.51 -9.69 18.93
C ASP A 139 1.76 -9.36 19.74
N ALA A 140 1.59 -8.59 20.81
CA ALA A 140 2.60 -8.41 21.85
C ALA A 140 2.61 -9.64 22.78
N ILE A 141 2.42 -10.83 22.22
CA ILE A 141 2.39 -12.06 23.01
C ILE A 141 3.82 -12.58 23.10
N TYR A 142 4.31 -12.54 24.34
CA TYR A 142 5.59 -13.04 24.86
C TYR A 142 6.82 -12.09 24.80
N TRP A 143 7.10 -11.50 25.98
CA TRP A 143 8.45 -11.14 26.46
C TRP A 143 9.14 -9.89 25.89
N ALA A 144 8.49 -8.72 25.97
CA ALA A 144 9.16 -7.42 25.75
C ALA A 144 9.95 -6.90 26.97
N ALA A 145 10.47 -7.78 27.84
CA ALA A 145 11.21 -7.38 29.03
C ALA A 145 12.74 -7.55 28.92
N THR A 146 13.26 -8.47 28.07
CA THR A 146 14.72 -8.62 27.94
C THR A 146 15.26 -8.83 26.52
N ASN A 147 14.41 -8.83 25.48
CA ASN A 147 14.86 -8.88 24.08
C ASN A 147 14.04 -7.92 23.20
N PRO A 148 14.57 -6.75 22.82
CA PRO A 148 13.82 -5.72 22.08
C PRO A 148 13.56 -6.04 20.59
N MET A 149 13.65 -7.30 20.14
CA MET A 149 13.69 -7.62 18.69
C MET A 149 12.70 -8.68 18.19
N GLN A 150 11.61 -8.98 18.90
CA GLN A 150 10.52 -9.81 18.36
C GLN A 150 9.16 -9.09 18.41
N VAL A 151 9.09 -7.92 17.78
CA VAL A 151 7.77 -7.35 17.47
C VAL A 151 7.15 -8.19 16.34
N GLY A 152 6.11 -8.94 16.68
CA GLY A 152 5.34 -9.78 15.77
C GLY A 152 4.81 -8.98 14.57
N GLY A 153 4.69 -9.62 13.42
CA GLY A 153 4.17 -9.02 12.20
C GLY A 153 4.20 -10.06 11.11
N ALA A 154 3.08 -10.24 10.40
CA ALA A 154 2.97 -11.31 9.43
C ALA A 154 3.92 -11.07 8.24
N VAL A 155 4.73 -12.08 7.93
CA VAL A 155 5.60 -12.11 6.74
C VAL A 155 4.95 -12.97 5.65
N THR A 156 5.48 -12.97 4.44
CA THR A 156 4.95 -13.87 3.39
C THR A 156 5.16 -15.34 3.73
N ASN A 157 6.35 -15.69 4.26
CA ASN A 157 6.70 -17.04 4.73
C ASN A 157 7.73 -16.93 5.86
N LYS A 158 7.39 -17.38 7.07
CA LYS A 158 8.27 -17.27 8.25
C LYS A 158 9.53 -18.11 8.15
N THR A 159 9.53 -19.17 7.34
CA THR A 159 10.72 -20.03 7.16
C THR A 159 11.84 -19.32 6.39
N LEU A 160 11.54 -18.21 5.71
CA LEU A 160 12.54 -17.39 5.01
C LEU A 160 13.28 -16.43 5.93
N TRP A 161 12.79 -16.21 7.16
CA TRP A 161 13.23 -15.13 8.02
C TRP A 161 13.57 -15.66 9.41
N PRO A 162 14.82 -16.08 9.68
CA PRO A 162 15.24 -16.52 11.01
C PRO A 162 14.83 -15.55 12.14
N SER A 163 14.96 -14.24 11.92
CA SER A 163 14.54 -13.19 12.86
C SER A 163 13.02 -13.13 13.11
N LYS A 164 12.21 -13.76 12.26
CA LYS A 164 10.74 -13.81 12.32
C LYS A 164 10.20 -15.24 12.32
N SER A 165 11.00 -16.23 12.73
CA SER A 165 10.63 -17.66 12.69
C SER A 165 9.36 -18.02 13.48
N THR A 166 8.98 -17.20 14.47
CA THR A 166 7.76 -17.36 15.29
C THR A 166 6.57 -16.51 14.81
N ALA A 167 6.74 -15.70 13.76
CA ALA A 167 5.66 -14.87 13.22
C ALA A 167 4.58 -15.73 12.55
N SER A 168 3.37 -15.18 12.41
CA SER A 168 2.41 -15.71 11.44
C SER A 168 2.90 -15.41 10.02
N ASP A 169 2.39 -16.14 9.03
CA ASP A 169 2.68 -15.83 7.63
C ASP A 169 1.48 -16.02 6.69
N PHE A 170 1.65 -15.59 5.43
CA PHE A 170 0.61 -15.69 4.40
C PHE A 170 0.21 -17.14 4.09
N ILE A 171 1.18 -18.06 4.13
CA ILE A 171 0.94 -19.49 3.87
C ILE A 171 -0.03 -20.06 4.92
N GLU A 172 0.19 -19.74 6.19
CA GLU A 172 -0.66 -20.12 7.31
C GLU A 172 -2.06 -19.52 7.19
N GLN A 173 -2.18 -18.22 6.88
CA GLN A 173 -3.47 -17.54 6.72
C GLN A 173 -4.32 -18.16 5.58
N VAL A 174 -3.69 -18.46 4.43
CA VAL A 174 -4.37 -19.17 3.33
C VAL A 174 -4.72 -20.59 3.71
N GLY A 175 -3.87 -21.27 4.49
CA GLY A 175 -4.15 -22.59 5.05
C GLY A 175 -5.42 -22.60 5.91
N ILE A 176 -5.56 -21.62 6.81
CA ILE A 176 -6.75 -21.46 7.66
C ILE A 176 -8.00 -21.28 6.79
N PHE A 177 -7.98 -20.34 5.83
CA PHE A 177 -9.10 -20.07 4.93
C PHE A 177 -9.54 -21.33 4.14
N LEU A 178 -8.58 -22.08 3.59
CA LEU A 178 -8.86 -23.27 2.79
C LEU A 178 -9.40 -24.43 3.65
N ASN A 179 -8.89 -24.60 4.87
CA ASN A 179 -9.32 -25.66 5.79
C ASN A 179 -10.77 -25.49 6.27
N GLN A 180 -11.30 -24.27 6.22
CA GLN A 180 -12.69 -23.99 6.58
C GLN A 180 -13.70 -24.37 5.48
N SER A 181 -13.24 -24.78 4.29
CA SER A 181 -14.11 -25.21 3.18
C SER A 181 -15.21 -24.20 2.82
N ASN A 182 -14.86 -22.90 2.88
CA ASN A 182 -15.76 -21.80 2.56
C ASN A 182 -16.38 -21.97 1.16
N LYS A 183 -17.71 -21.79 1.06
CA LYS A 183 -18.44 -21.80 -0.22
C LYS A 183 -18.75 -20.38 -0.65
N LEU A 184 -17.77 -19.71 -1.25
CA LEU A 184 -17.89 -18.34 -1.73
C LEU A 184 -18.13 -18.33 -3.23
N ASP A 185 -18.93 -17.38 -3.72
CA ASP A 185 -19.13 -17.16 -5.15
C ASP A 185 -17.90 -16.45 -5.74
N PRO A 186 -17.13 -17.09 -6.64
CA PRO A 186 -15.92 -16.50 -7.18
C PRO A 186 -16.15 -15.27 -8.06
N LEU A 187 -17.37 -15.03 -8.54
CA LEU A 187 -17.73 -13.86 -9.36
C LEU A 187 -18.04 -12.63 -8.50
N THR A 188 -18.37 -12.83 -7.22
CA THR A 188 -18.76 -11.75 -6.29
C THR A 188 -17.89 -11.70 -5.04
N THR A 189 -16.75 -12.41 -5.03
CA THR A 189 -15.76 -12.38 -3.95
C THR A 189 -14.48 -11.70 -4.41
N LEU A 190 -14.06 -10.65 -3.69
CA LEU A 190 -12.77 -10.01 -3.84
C LEU A 190 -11.79 -10.55 -2.81
N TYR A 191 -10.61 -10.98 -3.24
CA TYR A 191 -9.52 -11.39 -2.37
C TYR A 191 -8.50 -10.26 -2.30
N THR A 192 -8.14 -9.80 -1.11
CA THR A 192 -7.10 -8.76 -0.94
C THR A 192 -5.85 -9.34 -0.31
N VAL A 193 -4.69 -8.85 -0.76
CA VAL A 193 -3.38 -9.29 -0.28
C VAL A 193 -2.52 -8.06 0.04
N TYR A 194 -2.08 -7.96 1.30
CA TYR A 194 -1.19 -6.91 1.78
C TYR A 194 -0.03 -7.52 2.58
N PHE A 195 1.14 -7.64 1.95
CA PHE A 195 2.37 -8.10 2.60
C PHE A 195 3.57 -7.31 2.07
N GLY A 196 4.68 -7.35 2.81
CA GLY A 196 5.97 -6.77 2.38
C GLY A 196 6.67 -5.96 3.47
N ILE A 197 5.92 -5.30 4.37
CA ILE A 197 6.51 -4.47 5.43
C ILE A 197 7.44 -5.31 6.32
N ASN A 198 6.92 -6.45 6.79
CA ASN A 198 7.66 -7.30 7.72
C ASN A 198 8.77 -8.11 7.02
N ASP A 199 8.58 -8.51 5.76
CA ASP A 199 9.62 -9.18 4.97
C ASP A 199 10.81 -8.26 4.71
N VAL A 200 10.56 -7.02 4.27
CA VAL A 200 11.63 -6.05 4.06
C VAL A 200 12.29 -5.65 5.39
N SER A 201 11.51 -5.46 6.45
CA SER A 201 12.08 -5.22 7.78
C SER A 201 12.94 -6.38 8.28
N ALA A 202 12.55 -7.63 8.04
CA ALA A 202 13.35 -8.81 8.41
C ALA A 202 14.64 -8.90 7.60
N SER A 203 14.59 -8.49 6.33
CA SER A 203 15.76 -8.49 5.43
C SER A 203 16.89 -7.57 5.89
N HIS A 204 16.60 -6.54 6.70
CA HIS A 204 17.63 -5.70 7.31
C HIS A 204 18.46 -6.43 8.37
N THR A 205 17.94 -7.54 8.91
CA THR A 205 18.64 -8.42 9.86
C THR A 205 19.16 -9.68 9.18
N ASP A 206 18.31 -10.34 8.39
CA ASP A 206 18.58 -11.68 7.82
C ASP A 206 19.21 -11.64 6.42
N GLY A 207 19.33 -10.44 5.84
CA GLY A 207 19.82 -10.22 4.47
C GLY A 207 18.72 -10.19 3.42
N THR A 208 19.00 -9.52 2.30
CA THR A 208 18.02 -9.27 1.22
C THR A 208 17.80 -10.44 0.26
N GLY A 209 18.63 -11.50 0.35
CA GLY A 209 18.61 -12.65 -0.57
C GLY A 209 17.28 -13.42 -0.60
N ASN A 210 16.48 -13.33 0.47
CA ASN A 210 15.19 -14.02 0.57
C ASN A 210 14.00 -13.22 0.02
N LEU A 211 14.17 -11.91 -0.26
CA LEU A 211 13.07 -11.08 -0.78
C LEU A 211 12.50 -11.59 -2.12
N PRO A 212 13.29 -12.08 -3.09
CA PRO A 212 12.72 -12.70 -4.28
C PRO A 212 11.83 -13.92 -3.96
N ALA A 213 12.23 -14.76 -3.01
CA ALA A 213 11.42 -15.92 -2.59
C ALA A 213 10.13 -15.46 -1.89
N ALA A 214 10.22 -14.45 -1.02
CA ALA A 214 9.06 -13.85 -0.36
C ALA A 214 8.04 -13.29 -1.36
N ALA A 215 8.50 -12.56 -2.39
CA ALA A 215 7.63 -12.08 -3.46
C ALA A 215 7.00 -13.23 -4.26
N GLN A 216 7.72 -14.33 -4.45
CA GLN A 216 7.18 -15.51 -5.14
C GLN A 216 6.06 -16.17 -4.33
N VAL A 217 6.17 -16.22 -2.99
CA VAL A 217 5.11 -16.76 -2.12
C VAL A 217 3.78 -16.04 -2.32
N VAL A 218 3.80 -14.71 -2.52
CA VAL A 218 2.58 -13.93 -2.82
C VAL A 218 1.89 -14.47 -4.08
N LEU A 219 2.65 -14.65 -5.15
CA LEU A 219 2.15 -15.15 -6.43
C LEU A 219 1.65 -16.59 -6.33
N ASP A 220 2.37 -17.43 -5.58
CA ASP A 220 2.03 -18.85 -5.40
C ASP A 220 0.75 -19.01 -4.59
N GLN A 221 0.54 -18.21 -3.53
CA GLN A 221 -0.71 -18.21 -2.77
C GLN A 221 -1.90 -17.68 -3.57
N ILE A 222 -1.71 -16.64 -4.41
CA ILE A 222 -2.75 -16.18 -5.35
C ILE A 222 -3.12 -17.32 -6.30
N LYS A 223 -2.14 -18.00 -6.88
CA LYS A 223 -2.37 -19.17 -7.76
C LYS A 223 -3.08 -20.31 -7.03
N ARG A 224 -2.74 -20.55 -5.76
CA ARG A 224 -3.39 -21.56 -4.91
C ARG A 224 -4.87 -21.23 -4.67
N LEU A 225 -5.19 -19.97 -4.34
CA LEU A 225 -6.56 -19.49 -4.19
C LEU A 225 -7.34 -19.48 -5.51
N ALA A 226 -6.68 -19.22 -6.64
CA ALA A 226 -7.28 -19.27 -7.97
C ALA A 226 -7.62 -20.70 -8.43
N SER A 227 -7.02 -21.71 -7.81
CA SER A 227 -7.25 -23.13 -8.12
C SER A 227 -8.46 -23.69 -7.36
N PRO A 228 -9.01 -24.86 -7.77
CA PRO A 228 -10.02 -25.54 -6.98
C PRO A 228 -9.54 -25.82 -5.54
N PRO A 229 -10.44 -25.77 -4.53
CA PRO A 229 -11.89 -25.61 -4.66
C PRO A 229 -12.36 -24.15 -4.75
N THR A 230 -11.50 -23.19 -4.38
CA THR A 230 -11.86 -21.77 -4.24
C THR A 230 -12.17 -21.11 -5.58
N ASN A 231 -11.41 -21.45 -6.63
CA ASN A 231 -11.57 -20.89 -7.98
C ASN A 231 -11.60 -19.35 -8.00
N ALA A 232 -10.85 -18.69 -7.10
CA ALA A 232 -10.84 -17.25 -6.93
C ALA A 232 -10.51 -16.54 -8.26
N ARG A 233 -11.23 -15.45 -8.53
CA ARG A 233 -11.09 -14.71 -9.79
C ARG A 233 -10.59 -13.28 -9.62
N SER A 234 -10.96 -12.61 -8.54
CA SER A 234 -10.68 -11.18 -8.36
C SER A 234 -9.69 -10.97 -7.22
N PHE A 235 -8.52 -10.42 -7.53
CA PHE A 235 -7.48 -10.10 -6.55
C PHE A 235 -7.15 -8.61 -6.56
N LEU A 236 -7.13 -8.00 -5.38
CA LEU A 236 -6.56 -6.67 -5.15
C LEU A 236 -5.29 -6.83 -4.32
N VAL A 237 -4.16 -6.44 -4.87
CA VAL A 237 -2.87 -6.48 -4.17
C VAL A 237 -2.46 -5.05 -3.81
N THR A 238 -2.15 -4.82 -2.55
CA THR A 238 -1.69 -3.51 -2.06
C THR A 238 -0.29 -3.63 -1.48
N ASP A 239 0.53 -2.61 -1.67
CA ASP A 239 1.89 -2.60 -1.13
C ASP A 239 2.25 -1.27 -0.45
N SER A 240 3.10 -1.35 0.56
CA SER A 240 3.78 -0.21 1.17
C SER A 240 5.08 -0.65 1.86
N TYR A 241 5.82 -1.61 1.30
CA TYR A 241 6.86 -2.34 2.03
C TYR A 241 7.77 -1.45 2.90
N GLY A 242 8.14 -0.27 2.42
CA GLY A 242 9.08 0.64 3.07
C GLY A 242 8.45 1.76 3.88
N ARG A 243 7.11 1.86 3.92
CA ARG A 243 6.37 2.94 4.60
C ARG A 243 6.96 4.31 4.24
N GLY A 244 7.07 4.57 2.94
CA GLY A 244 7.66 5.80 2.39
C GLY A 244 9.17 5.75 2.17
N LYS A 245 9.90 4.81 2.76
CA LYS A 245 11.31 4.61 2.42
C LYS A 245 11.43 3.78 1.15
N GLN A 246 12.27 4.23 0.22
CA GLN A 246 12.62 3.47 -0.98
C GLN A 246 14.00 2.87 -0.80
N GLU A 247 14.12 1.57 -1.07
CA GLU A 247 15.40 0.89 -1.12
C GLU A 247 15.44 -0.10 -2.30
N PRO A 248 16.60 -0.32 -2.93
CA PRO A 248 16.68 -1.15 -4.14
C PRO A 248 16.09 -2.56 -3.98
N ALA A 249 16.31 -3.18 -2.82
CA ALA A 249 15.85 -4.54 -2.56
C ALA A 249 14.32 -4.60 -2.39
N GLY A 250 13.73 -3.63 -1.69
CA GLY A 250 12.29 -3.50 -1.55
C GLY A 250 11.58 -3.12 -2.85
N GLU A 251 12.15 -2.22 -3.66
CA GLU A 251 11.62 -1.92 -5.00
C GLU A 251 11.69 -3.16 -5.91
N ALA A 252 12.75 -3.96 -5.82
CA ALA A 252 12.87 -5.23 -6.54
C ALA A 252 11.81 -6.26 -6.08
N TYR A 253 11.55 -6.35 -4.77
CA TYR A 253 10.46 -7.17 -4.20
C TYR A 253 9.11 -6.76 -4.79
N LYS A 254 8.77 -5.47 -4.68
CA LYS A 254 7.52 -4.89 -5.17
C LYS A 254 7.34 -5.11 -6.68
N LYS A 255 8.39 -4.85 -7.46
CA LYS A 255 8.41 -5.06 -8.92
C LYS A 255 8.25 -6.53 -9.31
N LYS A 256 8.82 -7.46 -8.53
CA LYS A 256 8.67 -8.89 -8.78
C LYS A 256 7.21 -9.35 -8.58
N ILE A 257 6.52 -8.86 -7.55
CA ILE A 257 5.09 -9.12 -7.36
C ILE A 257 4.31 -8.56 -8.55
N PHE A 258 4.46 -7.27 -8.84
CA PHE A 258 3.73 -6.61 -9.92
C PHE A 258 3.87 -7.30 -11.28
N ASN A 259 5.11 -7.58 -11.69
CA ASN A 259 5.39 -8.28 -12.94
C ASN A 259 4.90 -9.74 -12.92
N GLY A 260 4.91 -10.38 -11.75
CA GLY A 260 4.35 -11.71 -11.56
C GLY A 260 2.84 -11.75 -11.69
N LEU A 261 2.13 -10.74 -11.17
CA LEU A 261 0.68 -10.60 -11.34
C LEU A 261 0.32 -10.45 -12.81
N ALA A 262 1.10 -9.71 -13.59
CA ALA A 262 0.93 -9.62 -15.03
C ALA A 262 1.03 -11.00 -15.71
N LYS A 263 2.05 -11.79 -15.35
CA LYS A 263 2.22 -13.16 -15.86
C LYS A 263 1.05 -14.06 -15.48
N LEU A 264 0.55 -13.97 -14.24
CA LEU A 264 -0.62 -14.73 -13.79
C LEU A 264 -1.87 -14.33 -14.57
N HIS A 265 -2.13 -13.04 -14.73
CA HIS A 265 -3.28 -12.52 -15.48
C HIS A 265 -3.27 -12.99 -16.95
N TYR A 266 -2.13 -12.89 -17.63
CA TYR A 266 -2.02 -13.34 -19.03
C TYR A 266 -2.04 -14.87 -19.17
N GLY A 267 -1.55 -15.61 -18.18
CA GLY A 267 -1.58 -17.08 -18.16
C GLY A 267 -2.92 -17.67 -17.74
N LEU A 268 -3.74 -16.91 -17.00
CA LEU A 268 -5.05 -17.30 -16.50
C LEU A 268 -6.06 -16.19 -16.82
N PRO A 269 -6.61 -16.14 -18.05
CA PRO A 269 -7.41 -15.00 -18.53
C PRO A 269 -8.70 -14.71 -17.73
N PHE A 270 -9.11 -15.62 -16.85
CA PHE A 270 -10.24 -15.41 -15.93
C PHE A 270 -9.86 -14.59 -14.69
N LEU A 271 -8.56 -14.43 -14.39
CA LEU A 271 -8.09 -13.65 -13.26
C LEU A 271 -8.21 -12.16 -13.55
N GLN A 272 -8.78 -11.44 -12.61
CA GLN A 272 -8.89 -9.99 -12.59
C GLN A 272 -7.95 -9.47 -11.50
N ILE A 273 -7.11 -8.51 -11.84
CA ILE A 273 -6.07 -7.99 -10.95
C ILE A 273 -6.25 -6.48 -10.75
N GLY A 274 -6.30 -6.05 -9.50
CA GLY A 274 -6.05 -4.67 -9.09
C GLY A 274 -4.73 -4.58 -8.35
N TYR A 275 -4.01 -3.48 -8.54
CA TYR A 275 -2.83 -3.14 -7.76
C TYR A 275 -2.90 -1.68 -7.31
N ALA A 276 -2.63 -1.42 -6.02
CA ALA A 276 -2.51 -0.07 -5.49
C ALA A 276 -1.26 0.06 -4.61
N ASP A 277 -0.41 1.04 -4.90
CA ASP A 277 0.83 1.32 -4.16
C ASP A 277 0.58 2.42 -3.13
N PHE A 278 0.37 2.04 -1.87
CA PHE A 278 0.24 3.01 -0.77
C PHE A 278 1.54 3.75 -0.49
N GLY A 279 2.68 3.30 -1.03
CA GLY A 279 3.94 4.04 -1.03
C GLY A 279 3.78 5.46 -1.59
N TYR A 280 2.85 5.70 -2.53
CA TYR A 280 2.55 7.05 -3.01
C TYR A 280 1.97 7.96 -1.91
N ILE A 281 1.06 7.45 -1.08
CA ILE A 281 0.51 8.20 0.06
C ILE A 281 1.62 8.54 1.04
N TRP A 282 2.41 7.53 1.44
CA TRP A 282 3.50 7.74 2.40
C TRP A 282 4.54 8.72 1.88
N ASN A 283 4.92 8.62 0.61
CA ASN A 283 5.89 9.52 0.02
C ASN A 283 5.37 10.97 -0.01
N ALA A 284 4.10 11.16 -0.41
CA ALA A 284 3.46 12.46 -0.47
C ALA A 284 3.22 13.11 0.91
N VAL A 285 3.04 12.31 1.96
CA VAL A 285 2.87 12.80 3.34
C VAL A 285 4.21 13.09 4.00
N LEU A 286 5.20 12.20 3.86
CA LEU A 286 6.41 12.19 4.68
C LEU A 286 7.67 12.74 4.00
N ASN A 287 7.79 12.64 2.67
CA ASN A 287 9.05 12.89 1.98
C ASN A 287 8.99 14.00 0.93
N THR A 288 7.85 14.14 0.25
CA THR A 288 7.69 15.09 -0.86
C THR A 288 6.51 16.01 -0.63
N ALA A 289 6.36 17.01 -1.51
CA ALA A 289 5.10 17.73 -1.63
C ALA A 289 3.94 16.74 -1.92
N PRO A 290 2.71 17.04 -1.47
CA PRO A 290 2.31 18.29 -0.83
C PRO A 290 2.52 18.32 0.70
N GLY A 291 2.99 17.22 1.31
CA GLY A 291 3.24 17.11 2.75
C GLY A 291 1.98 16.85 3.58
N TYR A 292 2.16 16.43 4.83
CA TYR A 292 1.05 16.01 5.72
C TYR A 292 -0.07 17.05 5.89
N ALA A 293 0.26 18.35 5.92
CA ALA A 293 -0.73 19.41 6.10
C ALA A 293 -1.73 19.50 4.93
N ALA A 294 -1.30 19.18 3.71
CA ALA A 294 -2.19 19.19 2.55
C ALA A 294 -3.23 18.06 2.59
N PHE A 295 -2.97 16.99 3.34
CA PHE A 295 -3.94 15.93 3.62
C PHE A 295 -4.85 16.26 4.81
N GLY A 296 -4.64 17.40 5.49
CA GLY A 296 -5.37 17.83 6.67
C GLY A 296 -4.72 17.43 8.01
N TYR A 297 -3.56 16.77 8.01
CA TYR A 297 -2.90 16.39 9.27
C TYR A 297 -2.24 17.61 9.96
N ASN A 298 -2.21 17.58 11.28
CA ASN A 298 -1.42 18.50 12.11
C ASN A 298 -0.04 17.92 12.45
N SER A 299 0.13 16.59 12.35
CA SER A 299 1.40 15.92 12.62
C SER A 299 1.60 14.67 11.75
N PRO A 300 2.79 14.46 11.18
CA PRO A 300 3.14 13.21 10.50
C PRO A 300 3.53 12.10 11.48
N GLY A 301 3.61 12.39 12.78
CA GLY A 301 4.06 11.49 13.83
C GLY A 301 2.96 10.61 14.41
N ALA A 302 3.33 9.82 15.41
CA ALA A 302 2.42 8.97 16.18
C ALA A 302 1.81 9.74 17.35
N CYS A 303 0.51 9.56 17.59
CA CYS A 303 -0.16 10.14 18.76
C CYS A 303 0.08 9.34 20.05
N ALA A 304 -0.03 8.00 20.00
CA ALA A 304 0.30 7.12 21.12
C ALA A 304 1.81 6.88 21.19
N LEU A 305 2.33 6.71 22.41
CA LEU A 305 3.77 6.53 22.64
C LEU A 305 4.27 5.13 22.25
N ASN A 306 3.40 4.12 22.32
CA ASN A 306 3.72 2.72 22.01
C ASN A 306 2.43 1.92 21.77
N SER A 307 2.57 0.62 21.54
CA SER A 307 1.46 -0.30 21.25
C SER A 307 0.81 -0.93 22.49
N SER A 308 1.20 -0.51 23.69
CA SER A 308 0.78 -1.12 24.97
C SER A 308 -0.16 -0.25 25.79
N THR A 309 -0.09 1.09 25.68
CA THR A 309 -0.94 1.99 26.47
C THR A 309 -1.34 3.27 25.73
N ILE A 310 -2.51 3.82 26.06
CA ILE A 310 -2.95 5.18 25.67
C ILE A 310 -2.49 6.27 26.64
N VAL A 311 -1.86 5.89 27.76
CA VAL A 311 -1.32 6.88 28.71
C VAL A 311 -0.23 7.70 28.02
N GLY A 312 -0.40 9.03 28.02
CA GLY A 312 0.49 9.95 27.33
C GLY A 312 0.26 10.06 25.82
N ALA A 313 -0.86 9.53 25.30
CA ALA A 313 -1.28 9.85 23.95
C ALA A 313 -1.61 11.34 23.80
N CYS A 314 -1.47 11.87 22.59
CA CYS A 314 -1.80 13.25 22.26
C CYS A 314 -3.31 13.56 22.39
N ASP A 315 -3.65 14.84 22.53
CA ASP A 315 -5.04 15.31 22.70
C ASP A 315 -5.87 15.24 21.40
N ASP A 316 -5.22 15.30 20.23
CA ASP A 316 -5.84 15.32 18.91
C ASP A 316 -5.36 14.13 18.06
N PRO A 317 -5.81 12.89 18.36
CA PRO A 317 -5.42 11.71 17.60
C PRO A 317 -5.92 11.73 16.16
N ASP A 318 -7.00 12.46 15.88
CA ASP A 318 -7.69 12.42 14.60
C ASP A 318 -6.90 13.14 13.49
N HIS A 319 -6.02 14.10 13.85
CA HIS A 319 -5.16 14.81 12.89
C HIS A 319 -3.69 14.36 12.93
N THR A 320 -3.43 13.12 13.35
CA THR A 320 -2.10 12.50 13.29
C THR A 320 -2.03 11.44 12.19
N PHE A 321 -0.92 11.38 11.46
CA PHE A 321 -0.74 10.38 10.40
C PHE A 321 -0.59 8.96 10.99
N TYR A 322 0.14 8.83 12.09
CA TYR A 322 0.28 7.58 12.83
C TYR A 322 -0.49 7.63 14.14
N TRP A 323 -1.07 6.51 14.55
CA TRP A 323 -1.60 6.36 15.90
C TRP A 323 -0.56 5.74 16.82
N ILE A 324 -0.13 4.51 16.52
CA ILE A 324 0.99 3.84 17.19
C ILE A 324 2.25 4.10 16.35
N PRO A 325 3.47 4.18 16.95
CA PRO A 325 4.69 4.35 16.17
C PRO A 325 4.78 3.35 15.00
N GLY A 326 4.87 3.90 13.79
CA GLY A 326 4.94 3.13 12.55
C GLY A 326 3.64 2.42 12.13
N HIS A 327 2.48 2.77 12.70
CA HIS A 327 1.16 2.24 12.35
C HIS A 327 0.14 3.37 12.12
N PRO A 328 -0.58 3.37 10.98
CA PRO A 328 -1.50 4.44 10.61
C PRO A 328 -2.56 4.73 11.67
N SER A 329 -3.00 5.97 11.78
CA SER A 329 -4.25 6.29 12.47
C SER A 329 -5.46 5.77 11.68
N LYS A 330 -6.64 5.72 12.32
CA LYS A 330 -7.90 5.36 11.66
C LYS A 330 -8.21 6.30 10.49
N GLN A 331 -7.82 7.58 10.57
CA GLN A 331 -7.97 8.55 9.48
C GLN A 331 -7.04 8.24 8.31
N THR A 332 -5.80 7.83 8.61
CA THR A 332 -4.88 7.37 7.58
C THR A 332 -5.36 6.08 6.92
N HIS A 333 -5.92 5.16 7.69
CA HIS A 333 -6.58 3.98 7.13
C HIS A 333 -7.78 4.34 6.24
N ARG A 334 -8.56 5.37 6.57
CA ARG A 334 -9.64 5.83 5.69
C ARG A 334 -9.11 6.33 4.35
N ILE A 335 -8.05 7.16 4.33
CA ILE A 335 -7.49 7.63 3.06
C ILE A 335 -6.80 6.51 2.27
N MET A 336 -6.27 5.47 2.92
CA MET A 336 -5.83 4.25 2.23
C MET A 336 -7.01 3.57 1.52
N GLY A 337 -8.17 3.45 2.18
CA GLY A 337 -9.41 2.97 1.56
C GLY A 337 -9.84 3.83 0.38
N ASP A 338 -9.89 5.16 0.56
CA ASP A 338 -10.22 6.12 -0.50
C ASP A 338 -9.27 6.00 -1.70
N TYR A 339 -7.99 5.78 -1.44
CA TYR A 339 -6.97 5.67 -2.49
C TYR A 339 -7.20 4.43 -3.35
N VAL A 340 -7.52 3.29 -2.72
CA VAL A 340 -7.90 2.07 -3.44
C VAL A 340 -9.15 2.30 -4.27
N GLU A 341 -10.21 2.87 -3.70
CA GLU A 341 -11.44 3.15 -4.43
C GLU A 341 -11.17 4.05 -5.65
N LEU A 342 -10.33 5.08 -5.47
CA LEU A 342 -9.94 6.00 -6.53
C LEU A 342 -9.07 5.32 -7.59
N ALA A 343 -8.10 4.50 -7.21
CA ALA A 343 -7.23 3.74 -8.10
C ALA A 343 -8.03 2.74 -8.93
N MET A 344 -8.92 1.96 -8.30
CA MET A 344 -9.75 0.98 -8.99
C MET A 344 -10.73 1.65 -9.97
N LYS A 345 -11.17 2.87 -9.67
CA LYS A 345 -12.03 3.65 -10.57
C LYS A 345 -11.27 4.29 -11.73
N LYS A 346 -10.11 4.91 -11.47
CA LYS A 346 -9.39 5.75 -12.45
C LYS A 346 -8.36 4.98 -13.28
N CYS A 347 -7.73 3.95 -12.72
CA CYS A 347 -6.65 3.22 -13.37
C CYS A 347 -7.12 1.96 -14.11
N ARG A 348 -8.36 1.98 -14.60
CA ARG A 348 -8.90 0.87 -15.39
C ARG A 348 -8.22 0.82 -16.75
N THR A 349 -7.49 -0.24 -17.01
CA THR A 349 -6.93 -0.51 -18.33
C THR A 349 -8.02 -1.17 -19.18
N LEU A 350 -8.38 -0.53 -20.30
CA LEU A 350 -9.28 -1.11 -21.30
C LEU A 350 -8.66 -2.32 -21.99
#